data_AF-A0A7D5KRT9-F1
#
_entry.id   AF-A0A7D5KRT9-F1
#
_cell.length_a   1.000
_cell.length_b   1.000
_cell.length_c   1.000
_cell.angle_alpha   90.00
_cell.angle_beta   90.00
_cell.angle_gamma   90.00
#
_symmetry.space_group_name_H-M   'P 1'
#
loop_
_entity.id
_entity.type
_entity.pdbx_description
1 polymer ?
#
loop_
_entity_poly.entity_id
_entity_poly.type
_entity_poly.pdbx_seq_one_letter_code
_entity_poly.pdbx_strand_id
1 'polypeptide(L)'
;MPCRHARIRTREQGDTRGLERREFMKSALTIGGASALSAAMGVTGLTGTVEASDGGVDAPDRRNRQHAWADFLERNAQDVPHLPAHQLLLFVNYDRSGEPTPEDRNEMEGALDQIEQAFQWNNEGVLFTVSYSRTYFERFDDELPQGIDLKRNREFIDSLDVPNEDPIPEDAEILIHLTSDTVANLLAVEEALWGEMDDLNGVPIEHTFEGLFDRPTGFPERRTGFVGSGVPREEIERDDIPEDAPLSMGFESLFQDAVPSEDDVTIVENQTLAKPMPPGPFAQGFIQHASSLNLELESWYDESLEMRTARMFSPYHHPDEIGEIADELGDTTDLEGLPMRDPEADDDIARRTQQDAEEFELVGHLQKLVRARFDLSERDADAESDGELDTTILRRDFNTTDMETESGLHFIALMRFNGYMAYVRKAMSGVGFQGSEEIPLIDEDEGPQGEPFVDHDDVDIPEEANGFHSQIEATRRGNFLLPPLSMRSLPQAQGCSVEINVSPRRNGQVVNLEERHVCVAVFDLTESPDGIEQAQFGRPKTVNQLRGANPVSRVFCDLTGDGTTDALLLFETNDLEFEPGEETGRIVMYNDRGEPIHRSVDLTVTESDRDPFWH
;
A
#
# COMPACT_ATOMS: atom_id res chain seq x y z
N MET A 1 47.69 -40.58 -25.34
CA MET A 1 46.88 -39.46 -24.83
C MET A 1 45.62 -40.06 -24.23
N PRO A 2 45.39 -39.94 -22.91
CA PRO A 2 44.28 -40.59 -22.23
C PRO A 2 43.04 -39.66 -22.10
N CYS A 3 41.89 -40.31 -21.88
CA CYS A 3 40.52 -39.80 -21.83
C CYS A 3 40.26 -38.66 -20.82
N ARG A 4 39.35 -37.74 -21.20
CA ARG A 4 38.71 -36.78 -20.29
C ARG A 4 37.63 -37.48 -19.46
N HIS A 5 37.63 -37.18 -18.17
CA HIS A 5 36.72 -37.70 -17.16
C HIS A 5 35.31 -37.13 -17.33
N ALA A 6 34.31 -38.01 -17.22
CA ALA A 6 32.94 -37.64 -16.93
C ALA A 6 32.88 -37.07 -15.49
N ARG A 7 32.36 -35.84 -15.34
CA ARG A 7 31.91 -35.34 -14.05
C ARG A 7 30.54 -35.98 -13.78
N ILE A 8 30.51 -36.92 -12.85
CA ILE A 8 29.27 -37.36 -12.22
C ILE A 8 28.79 -36.16 -11.38
N ARG A 9 27.68 -35.54 -11.79
CA ARG A 9 26.94 -34.57 -10.96
C ARG A 9 26.26 -35.39 -9.84
N THR A 10 26.77 -35.31 -8.62
CA THR A 10 25.97 -35.52 -7.42
C THR A 10 24.98 -34.36 -7.32
N ARG A 11 23.77 -34.50 -7.89
CA ARG A 11 22.67 -33.51 -7.78
C ARG A 11 21.53 -34.00 -6.88
N GLU A 12 21.41 -35.30 -6.61
CA GLU A 12 20.23 -35.86 -5.93
C GLU A 12 20.18 -35.75 -4.39
N GLN A 13 21.27 -35.41 -3.70
CA GLN A 13 21.26 -35.33 -2.22
C GLN A 13 21.16 -33.90 -1.66
N GLY A 14 21.33 -32.89 -2.51
CA GLY A 14 21.19 -31.48 -2.15
C GLY A 14 19.74 -30.99 -2.28
N ASP A 15 19.08 -31.35 -3.39
CA ASP A 15 17.68 -30.97 -3.67
C ASP A 15 16.71 -31.52 -2.63
N THR A 16 16.82 -32.80 -2.27
CA THR A 16 15.86 -33.44 -1.36
C THR A 16 15.90 -32.83 0.04
N ARG A 17 17.09 -32.42 0.51
CA ARG A 17 17.22 -31.71 1.81
C ARG A 17 16.71 -30.27 1.74
N GLY A 18 16.83 -29.62 0.58
CA GLY A 18 16.28 -28.28 0.36
C GLY A 18 14.76 -28.30 0.35
N LEU A 19 14.16 -29.28 -0.33
CA LEU A 19 12.71 -29.51 -0.36
C LEU A 19 12.16 -29.88 1.02
N GLU A 20 12.76 -30.85 1.72
CA GLU A 20 12.35 -31.22 3.09
C GLU A 20 12.41 -30.03 4.07
N ARG A 21 13.39 -29.12 3.89
CA ARG A 21 13.50 -27.90 4.71
C ARG A 21 12.38 -26.91 4.38
N ARG A 22 12.08 -26.69 3.10
CA ARG A 22 11.04 -25.74 2.67
C ARG A 22 9.64 -26.19 3.09
N GLU A 23 9.30 -27.45 2.84
CA GLU A 23 8.03 -28.08 3.26
C GLU A 23 7.81 -27.95 4.78
N PHE A 24 8.89 -28.11 5.55
CA PHE A 24 8.87 -27.90 6.99
C PHE A 24 8.64 -26.43 7.39
N MET A 25 9.30 -25.46 6.74
CA MET A 25 9.13 -24.03 7.04
C MET A 25 7.73 -23.56 6.66
N LYS A 26 7.18 -24.02 5.53
CA LYS A 26 5.77 -23.83 5.16
C LYS A 26 4.85 -24.30 6.29
N SER A 27 5.00 -25.56 6.67
CA SER A 27 4.18 -26.16 7.74
C SER A 27 4.29 -25.38 9.04
N ALA A 28 5.50 -24.91 9.38
CA ALA A 28 5.71 -24.07 10.55
C ALA A 28 4.98 -22.71 10.43
N LEU A 29 5.07 -22.03 9.29
CA LEU A 29 4.37 -20.76 9.08
C LEU A 29 2.85 -20.93 9.16
N THR A 30 2.30 -21.97 8.51
CA THR A 30 0.86 -22.27 8.53
C THR A 30 0.37 -22.59 9.94
N ILE A 31 1.10 -23.42 10.71
CA ILE A 31 0.72 -23.78 12.09
C ILE A 31 0.84 -22.58 13.03
N GLY A 32 1.88 -21.76 12.86
CA GLY A 32 2.19 -20.66 13.77
C GLY A 32 2.52 -21.10 15.19
N GLY A 33 2.65 -20.14 16.09
CA GLY A 33 2.84 -20.40 17.51
C GLY A 33 4.30 -20.71 17.90
N ALA A 34 4.59 -20.58 19.20
CA ALA A 34 5.92 -20.79 19.77
C ALA A 34 6.54 -22.17 19.45
N SER A 35 5.73 -23.22 19.28
CA SER A 35 6.23 -24.54 18.89
C SER A 35 6.74 -24.56 17.45
N ALA A 36 6.04 -23.92 16.52
CA ALA A 36 6.47 -23.78 15.14
C ALA A 36 7.70 -22.87 15.03
N LEU A 37 7.72 -21.76 15.77
CA LEU A 37 8.90 -20.88 15.86
C LEU A 37 10.12 -21.65 16.37
N SER A 38 10.00 -22.39 17.48
CA SER A 38 11.12 -23.15 18.04
C SER A 38 11.66 -24.17 17.04
N ALA A 39 10.76 -24.80 16.28
CA ALA A 39 11.11 -25.78 15.27
C ALA A 39 11.79 -25.12 14.05
N ALA A 40 11.25 -23.99 13.57
CA ALA A 40 11.83 -23.15 12.51
C ALA A 40 13.25 -22.68 12.90
N MET A 41 13.40 -22.09 14.09
CA MET A 41 14.70 -21.69 14.65
C MET A 41 15.66 -22.87 14.83
N GLY A 42 15.17 -24.06 15.16
CA GLY A 42 16.00 -25.27 15.23
C GLY A 42 16.60 -25.68 13.88
N VAL A 43 15.93 -25.33 12.78
CA VAL A 43 16.34 -25.65 11.40
C VAL A 43 17.16 -24.52 10.76
N THR A 44 16.78 -23.25 10.99
CA THR A 44 17.40 -22.09 10.33
C THR A 44 18.29 -21.26 11.26
N GLY A 45 18.10 -21.37 12.57
CA GLY A 45 18.52 -20.36 13.55
C GLY A 45 17.78 -19.03 13.36
N LEU A 46 17.96 -18.12 14.32
CA LEU A 46 17.91 -16.68 14.00
C LEU A 46 19.21 -16.24 13.29
N THR A 47 20.20 -17.12 13.10
CA THR A 47 21.49 -16.77 12.47
C THR A 47 21.40 -16.47 10.96
N GLY A 48 20.24 -16.65 10.35
CA GLY A 48 19.94 -16.22 8.98
C GLY A 48 19.12 -14.92 8.93
N THR A 49 18.87 -14.27 10.07
CA THR A 49 18.19 -12.97 10.12
C THR A 49 19.18 -11.85 9.88
N VAL A 50 18.69 -10.76 9.32
CA VAL A 50 19.47 -9.55 9.14
C VAL A 50 19.00 -8.52 10.17
N GLU A 51 19.83 -8.32 11.19
CA GLU A 51 19.66 -7.28 12.21
C GLU A 51 19.70 -5.89 11.57
N ALA A 52 18.90 -4.95 12.08
CA ALA A 52 18.98 -3.56 11.65
C ALA A 52 20.32 -2.97 12.13
N SER A 53 21.26 -2.73 11.21
CA SER A 53 22.62 -2.32 11.57
C SER A 53 22.71 -0.95 12.24
N ASP A 54 21.69 -0.09 12.08
CA ASP A 54 21.62 1.27 12.63
C ASP A 54 20.20 1.65 13.12
N GLY A 55 19.41 0.70 13.65
CA GLY A 55 18.12 1.00 14.30
C GLY A 55 16.90 1.18 13.38
N GLY A 56 17.00 0.72 12.12
CA GLY A 56 15.90 0.73 11.15
C GLY A 56 16.07 1.81 10.08
N VAL A 57 14.99 2.09 9.33
CA VAL A 57 14.94 3.20 8.36
C VAL A 57 14.03 4.29 8.92
N ASP A 58 14.58 5.50 9.06
CA ASP A 58 13.86 6.62 9.65
C ASP A 58 12.62 7.02 8.83
N ALA A 59 11.61 7.54 9.52
CA ALA A 59 10.33 7.93 8.91
C ALA A 59 10.46 8.96 7.77
N PRO A 60 11.32 10.00 7.86
CA PRO A 60 11.54 10.95 6.76
C PRO A 60 12.24 10.35 5.53
N ASP A 61 13.04 9.29 5.71
CA ASP A 61 13.68 8.57 4.60
C ASP A 61 12.64 7.74 3.84
N ARG A 62 11.63 7.22 4.55
CA ARG A 62 10.43 6.60 3.98
C ARG A 62 9.36 7.61 3.54
N ARG A 63 9.67 8.91 3.54
CA ARG A 63 8.75 10.00 3.18
C ARG A 63 7.40 9.94 3.93
N ASN A 64 7.44 9.47 5.19
CA ASN A 64 6.27 9.22 6.04
C ASN A 64 5.29 8.16 5.50
N ARG A 65 5.77 7.19 4.72
CA ARG A 65 4.93 6.16 4.09
C ARG A 65 5.27 4.78 4.65
N GLN A 66 4.25 4.02 5.06
CA GLN A 66 4.48 2.60 5.43
C GLN A 66 4.67 1.74 4.18
N HIS A 67 3.96 2.08 3.09
CA HIS A 67 3.96 1.30 1.86
C HIS A 67 5.15 1.59 0.95
N ALA A 68 6.08 2.48 1.31
CA ALA A 68 7.26 2.79 0.51
C ALA A 68 8.29 1.66 0.57
N TRP A 69 8.04 0.57 -0.15
CA TRP A 69 8.89 -0.63 -0.14
C TRP A 69 9.79 -0.68 -1.37
N ALA A 70 9.39 -0.13 -2.52
CA ALA A 70 10.08 -0.28 -3.79
C ALA A 70 11.56 0.13 -3.76
N ASP A 71 11.93 1.13 -2.94
CA ASP A 71 13.30 1.59 -2.76
C ASP A 71 14.19 0.61 -1.95
N PHE A 72 13.56 -0.33 -1.25
CA PHE A 72 14.20 -1.28 -0.34
C PHE A 72 14.06 -2.74 -0.77
N LEU A 73 13.18 -3.00 -1.74
CA LEU A 73 12.99 -4.33 -2.31
C LEU A 73 14.16 -4.71 -3.22
N GLU A 74 14.51 -5.99 -3.19
CA GLU A 74 15.37 -6.57 -4.20
C GLU A 74 14.71 -6.50 -5.58
N ARG A 75 15.54 -6.39 -6.62
CA ARG A 75 15.10 -6.31 -8.01
C ARG A 75 15.42 -7.60 -8.75
N ASN A 76 14.49 -8.04 -9.60
CA ASN A 76 14.68 -9.23 -10.43
C ASN A 76 15.64 -8.94 -11.62
N ALA A 77 15.81 -9.91 -12.52
CA ALA A 77 16.71 -9.77 -13.68
C ALA A 77 16.28 -8.66 -14.67
N GLN A 78 15.01 -8.26 -14.62
CA GLN A 78 14.38 -7.19 -15.39
C GLN A 78 14.35 -5.86 -14.63
N ASP A 79 15.09 -5.74 -13.53
CA ASP A 79 15.16 -4.54 -12.67
C ASP A 79 13.80 -4.15 -12.04
N VAL A 80 12.85 -5.09 -11.95
CA VAL A 80 11.54 -4.89 -11.30
C VAL A 80 11.66 -5.27 -9.82
N PRO A 81 11.23 -4.39 -8.89
CA PRO A 81 11.14 -4.75 -7.48
C PRO A 81 10.22 -5.95 -7.28
N HIS A 82 10.65 -6.95 -6.51
CA HIS A 82 9.83 -8.13 -6.22
C HIS A 82 9.59 -8.27 -4.72
N LEU A 83 8.41 -8.79 -4.38
CA LEU A 83 8.02 -9.02 -3.00
C LEU A 83 8.86 -10.12 -2.35
N PRO A 84 9.06 -10.06 -1.03
CA PRO A 84 9.67 -11.16 -0.31
C PRO A 84 8.80 -12.42 -0.41
N ALA A 85 9.44 -13.59 -0.35
CA ALA A 85 8.83 -14.85 -0.72
C ALA A 85 7.68 -15.27 0.19
N HIS A 86 7.69 -14.86 1.47
CA HIS A 86 6.66 -15.25 2.44
C HIS A 86 5.87 -14.05 2.95
N GLN A 87 4.59 -14.28 3.13
CA GLN A 87 3.58 -13.26 3.43
C GLN A 87 2.74 -13.74 4.63
N LEU A 88 2.40 -12.81 5.52
CA LEU A 88 1.53 -13.03 6.67
C LEU A 88 0.57 -11.85 6.83
N LEU A 89 -0.72 -12.11 6.78
CA LEU A 89 -1.79 -11.17 7.09
C LEU A 89 -2.40 -11.51 8.44
N LEU A 90 -2.50 -10.51 9.31
CA LEU A 90 -3.16 -10.60 10.60
C LEU A 90 -4.31 -9.60 10.61
N PHE A 91 -5.53 -10.12 10.60
CA PHE A 91 -6.76 -9.36 10.74
C PHE A 91 -7.15 -9.36 12.22
N VAL A 92 -7.15 -8.18 12.84
CA VAL A 92 -7.39 -8.03 14.28
C VAL A 92 -8.49 -7.01 14.55
N ASN A 93 -9.10 -7.13 15.73
CA ASN A 93 -10.08 -6.19 16.25
C ASN A 93 -9.55 -5.58 17.54
N TYR A 94 -9.81 -4.29 17.73
CA TYR A 94 -9.44 -3.61 18.96
C TYR A 94 -10.36 -4.05 20.10
N ASP A 95 -9.81 -4.83 21.04
CA ASP A 95 -10.54 -5.53 22.10
C ASP A 95 -10.83 -4.64 23.33
N ARG A 96 -11.13 -3.36 23.08
CA ARG A 96 -11.56 -2.43 24.12
C ARG A 96 -12.76 -1.61 23.64
N SER A 97 -13.57 -1.16 24.60
CA SER A 97 -14.74 -0.33 24.33
C SER A 97 -14.35 1.12 24.07
N GLY A 98 -14.93 1.74 23.05
CA GLY A 98 -14.73 3.15 22.72
C GLY A 98 -13.49 3.41 21.88
N GLU A 99 -13.03 4.66 21.91
CA GLU A 99 -11.84 5.13 21.20
C GLU A 99 -10.54 4.60 21.85
N PRO A 100 -9.50 4.29 21.07
CA PRO A 100 -8.18 3.99 21.59
C PRO A 100 -7.57 5.13 22.41
N THR A 101 -7.03 4.81 23.57
CA THR A 101 -6.38 5.80 24.45
C THR A 101 -4.96 6.12 23.98
N PRO A 102 -4.36 7.23 24.45
CA PRO A 102 -2.93 7.51 24.24
C PRO A 102 -2.00 6.38 24.69
N GLU A 103 -2.35 5.66 25.76
CA GLU A 103 -1.56 4.52 26.24
C GLU A 103 -1.61 3.35 25.25
N ASP A 104 -2.78 3.08 24.65
CA ASP A 104 -2.94 2.04 23.64
C ASP A 104 -2.16 2.33 22.36
N ARG A 105 -2.12 3.61 21.95
CA ARG A 105 -1.34 4.08 20.80
C ARG A 105 0.15 3.92 21.05
N ASN A 106 0.63 4.33 22.22
CA ASN A 106 2.04 4.20 22.60
C ASN A 106 2.48 2.74 22.69
N GLU A 107 1.62 1.88 23.24
CA GLU A 107 1.90 0.45 23.33
C GLU A 107 1.97 -0.21 21.95
N MET A 108 1.04 0.12 21.05
CA MET A 108 1.11 -0.37 19.67
C MET A 108 2.34 0.18 18.92
N GLU A 109 2.61 1.48 19.01
CA GLU A 109 3.74 2.12 18.33
C GLU A 109 5.08 1.58 18.80
N GLY A 110 5.25 1.42 20.12
CA GLY A 110 6.47 0.85 20.70
C GLY A 110 6.72 -0.58 20.24
N ALA A 111 5.68 -1.39 20.08
CA ALA A 111 5.82 -2.75 19.57
C ALA A 111 6.26 -2.76 18.09
N LEU A 112 5.71 -1.87 17.27
CA LEU A 112 6.09 -1.71 15.86
C LEU A 112 7.53 -1.18 15.73
N ASP A 113 7.92 -0.19 16.54
CA ASP A 113 9.28 0.34 16.59
C ASP A 113 10.30 -0.75 16.99
N GLN A 114 9.93 -1.62 17.92
CA GLN A 114 10.78 -2.75 18.33
C GLN A 114 11.02 -3.75 17.19
N ILE A 115 10.04 -3.95 16.29
CA ILE A 115 10.22 -4.75 15.08
C ILE A 115 11.17 -4.06 14.10
N GLU A 116 11.02 -2.76 13.86
CA GLU A 116 11.88 -1.97 12.96
C GLU A 116 13.33 -1.89 13.46
N GLN A 117 13.53 -1.92 14.78
CA GLN A 117 14.86 -2.01 15.39
C GLN A 117 15.44 -3.42 15.30
N ALA A 118 14.59 -4.46 15.37
CA ALA A 118 15.03 -5.85 15.36
C ALA A 118 15.46 -6.31 13.96
N PHE A 119 14.79 -5.84 12.90
CA PHE A 119 15.01 -6.35 11.54
C PHE A 119 15.31 -5.24 10.54
N GLN A 120 16.17 -5.53 9.58
CA GLN A 120 16.37 -4.64 8.43
C GLN A 120 15.07 -4.47 7.62
N TRP A 121 14.83 -3.26 7.13
CA TRP A 121 13.70 -2.95 6.25
C TRP A 121 14.02 -3.32 4.80
N ASN A 122 13.94 -4.61 4.45
CA ASN A 122 14.15 -5.18 3.10
C ASN A 122 13.63 -6.64 3.01
N ASN A 123 13.89 -7.35 1.91
CA ASN A 123 13.44 -8.73 1.71
C ASN A 123 13.98 -9.72 2.75
N GLU A 124 15.27 -9.66 3.09
CA GLU A 124 15.91 -10.57 4.05
C GLU A 124 15.45 -10.33 5.50
N GLY A 125 15.09 -9.09 5.83
CA GLY A 125 14.57 -8.67 7.13
C GLY A 125 13.05 -8.80 7.24
N VAL A 126 12.36 -7.73 7.64
CA VAL A 126 10.89 -7.69 7.74
C VAL A 126 10.38 -6.35 7.21
N LEU A 127 9.43 -6.41 6.27
CA LEU A 127 8.63 -5.26 5.85
C LEU A 127 7.20 -5.45 6.36
N PHE A 128 6.54 -4.37 6.75
CA PHE A 128 5.15 -4.45 7.16
C PHE A 128 4.34 -3.18 6.94
N THR A 129 3.02 -3.33 6.95
CA THR A 129 2.06 -2.22 6.99
C THR A 129 0.94 -2.50 8.00
N VAL A 130 0.33 -1.43 8.50
CA VAL A 130 -0.86 -1.46 9.34
C VAL A 130 -1.94 -0.59 8.71
N SER A 131 -3.14 -1.15 8.54
CA SER A 131 -4.26 -0.50 7.85
C SER A 131 -5.57 -0.73 8.60
N TYR A 132 -6.51 0.20 8.44
CA TYR A 132 -7.71 0.35 9.28
C TYR A 132 -8.99 0.39 8.44
N SER A 133 -9.97 -0.46 8.76
CA SER A 133 -11.23 -0.49 8.04
C SER A 133 -12.13 0.70 8.43
N ARG A 134 -13.21 0.92 7.67
CA ARG A 134 -14.21 1.93 8.04
C ARG A 134 -14.79 1.69 9.44
N THR A 135 -14.97 0.42 9.82
CA THR A 135 -15.50 0.02 11.13
C THR A 135 -14.66 0.54 12.29
N TYR A 136 -13.33 0.54 12.15
CA TYR A 136 -12.43 1.11 13.15
C TYR A 136 -12.73 2.59 13.41
N PHE A 137 -12.89 3.38 12.34
CA PHE A 137 -13.11 4.83 12.45
C PHE A 137 -14.51 5.20 12.95
N GLU A 138 -15.46 4.27 12.94
CA GLU A 138 -16.81 4.49 13.52
C GLU A 138 -16.81 4.53 15.05
N ARG A 139 -15.66 4.31 15.67
CA ARG A 139 -15.45 4.50 17.12
C ARG A 139 -15.34 5.98 17.50
N PHE A 140 -15.00 6.85 16.56
CA PHE A 140 -14.82 8.28 16.79
C PHE A 140 -16.10 9.06 16.49
N ASP A 141 -16.31 10.16 17.20
CA ASP A 141 -17.40 11.10 16.90
C ASP A 141 -17.14 11.91 15.60
N ASP A 142 -15.87 12.10 15.25
CA ASP A 142 -15.46 12.80 14.03
C ASP A 142 -15.52 11.89 12.79
N GLU A 143 -16.02 12.43 11.67
CA GLU A 143 -16.01 11.73 10.39
C GLU A 143 -14.59 11.70 9.79
N LEU A 144 -14.29 10.76 8.90
CA LEU A 144 -13.05 10.81 8.10
C LEU A 144 -13.07 12.02 7.13
N PRO A 145 -11.90 12.60 6.78
CA PRO A 145 -11.79 13.63 5.76
C PRO A 145 -12.42 13.17 4.46
N GLN A 146 -13.04 14.10 3.72
CA GLN A 146 -13.74 13.78 2.48
C GLN A 146 -12.83 13.08 1.46
N GLY A 147 -11.52 13.43 1.42
CA GLY A 147 -10.52 12.79 0.57
C GLY A 147 -10.26 11.31 0.85
N ILE A 148 -10.72 10.81 1.99
CA ILE A 148 -10.63 9.40 2.35
C ILE A 148 -11.94 8.71 1.94
N ASP A 149 -11.98 8.30 0.67
CA ASP A 149 -13.05 7.50 0.06
C ASP A 149 -13.05 6.06 0.64
N LEU A 150 -13.33 5.90 1.93
CA LEU A 150 -13.36 4.61 2.63
C LEU A 150 -14.81 4.23 2.98
N LYS A 151 -15.41 3.38 2.16
CA LYS A 151 -16.74 2.82 2.38
C LYS A 151 -16.70 1.66 3.38
N ARG A 152 -17.84 1.32 3.98
CA ARG A 152 -17.97 0.03 4.70
C ARG A 152 -17.76 -1.12 3.72
N ASN A 153 -17.15 -2.22 4.16
CA ASN A 153 -16.81 -3.34 3.28
C ASN A 153 -18.03 -3.93 2.55
N ARG A 154 -19.15 -4.12 3.26
CA ARG A 154 -20.41 -4.55 2.62
C ARG A 154 -20.93 -3.55 1.58
N GLU A 155 -20.91 -2.26 1.90
CA GLU A 155 -21.34 -1.20 0.97
C GLU A 155 -20.46 -1.17 -0.29
N PHE A 156 -19.15 -1.36 -0.14
CA PHE A 156 -18.25 -1.46 -1.29
C PHE A 156 -18.59 -2.67 -2.14
N ILE A 157 -18.74 -3.86 -1.55
CA ILE A 157 -19.09 -5.10 -2.26
C ILE A 157 -20.40 -4.92 -3.03
N ASP A 158 -21.44 -4.39 -2.38
CA ASP A 158 -22.74 -4.16 -2.98
C ASP A 158 -22.64 -3.14 -4.14
N SER A 159 -21.71 -2.19 -4.07
CA SER A 159 -21.49 -1.20 -5.14
C SER A 159 -20.81 -1.77 -6.39
N LEU A 160 -20.16 -2.94 -6.31
CA LEU A 160 -19.50 -3.55 -7.47
C LEU A 160 -20.48 -4.10 -8.49
N ASP A 161 -21.71 -4.45 -8.10
CA ASP A 161 -22.78 -4.96 -8.98
C ASP A 161 -22.30 -5.92 -10.09
N VAL A 162 -21.36 -6.81 -9.74
CA VAL A 162 -20.80 -7.79 -10.68
C VAL A 162 -21.56 -9.12 -10.55
N PRO A 163 -22.00 -9.74 -11.65
CA PRO A 163 -22.68 -11.03 -11.61
C PRO A 163 -21.82 -12.10 -10.95
N ASN A 164 -22.49 -13.02 -10.23
CA ASN A 164 -21.89 -14.23 -9.66
C ASN A 164 -20.77 -13.99 -8.60
N GLU A 165 -20.63 -12.78 -8.06
CA GLU A 165 -19.80 -12.51 -6.87
C GLU A 165 -20.64 -12.01 -5.69
N ASP A 166 -20.48 -12.63 -4.52
CA ASP A 166 -20.96 -12.11 -3.23
C ASP A 166 -19.96 -12.52 -2.12
N PRO A 167 -18.72 -11.96 -2.13
CA PRO A 167 -17.72 -12.29 -1.13
C PRO A 167 -18.17 -11.87 0.26
N ILE A 168 -17.69 -12.58 1.28
CA ILE A 168 -17.88 -12.18 2.68
C ILE A 168 -17.09 -10.90 2.94
N PRO A 169 -17.71 -9.82 3.46
CA PRO A 169 -16.99 -8.62 3.88
C PRO A 169 -15.95 -8.98 4.95
N GLU A 170 -14.78 -8.35 4.89
CA GLU A 170 -13.87 -8.43 6.03
C GLU A 170 -14.45 -7.65 7.21
N ASP A 171 -14.64 -8.33 8.33
CA ASP A 171 -15.23 -7.73 9.54
C ASP A 171 -14.17 -7.11 10.46
N ALA A 172 -12.89 -7.37 10.20
CA ALA A 172 -11.80 -6.89 11.02
C ALA A 172 -11.63 -5.37 10.96
N GLU A 173 -11.27 -4.79 12.09
CA GLU A 173 -10.97 -3.37 12.22
C GLU A 173 -9.60 -3.00 11.67
N ILE A 174 -8.63 -3.91 11.79
CA ILE A 174 -7.23 -3.65 11.46
C ILE A 174 -6.69 -4.83 10.65
N LEU A 175 -5.91 -4.52 9.62
CA LEU A 175 -5.12 -5.47 8.84
C LEU A 175 -3.64 -5.09 8.97
N ILE A 176 -2.87 -6.03 9.51
CA ILE A 176 -1.41 -5.99 9.54
C ILE A 176 -0.87 -6.93 8.46
N HIS A 177 -0.06 -6.42 7.55
CA HIS A 177 0.59 -7.20 6.50
C HIS A 177 2.09 -7.25 6.78
N LEU A 178 2.63 -8.44 7.03
CA LEU A 178 4.04 -8.71 7.28
C LEU A 178 4.62 -9.54 6.13
N THR A 179 5.86 -9.27 5.74
CA THR A 179 6.55 -10.03 4.70
C THR A 179 8.05 -10.16 4.93
N SER A 180 8.62 -11.29 4.51
CA SER A 180 10.04 -11.63 4.64
C SER A 180 10.39 -12.81 3.73
N ASP A 181 11.65 -12.91 3.29
CA ASP A 181 12.20 -14.13 2.69
C ASP A 181 12.49 -15.22 3.75
N THR A 182 12.42 -14.86 5.03
CA THR A 182 12.70 -15.77 6.15
C THR A 182 11.45 -15.99 7.01
N VAL A 183 10.84 -17.17 6.87
CA VAL A 183 9.69 -17.61 7.69
C VAL A 183 9.92 -17.43 9.19
N ALA A 184 11.13 -17.70 9.69
CA ALA A 184 11.44 -17.57 11.11
C ALA A 184 11.32 -16.12 11.60
N ASN A 185 11.54 -15.11 10.76
CA ASN A 185 11.36 -13.70 11.11
C ASN A 185 9.88 -13.41 11.35
N LEU A 186 9.01 -13.85 10.42
CA LEU A 186 7.56 -13.65 10.53
C LEU A 186 6.99 -14.31 11.80
N LEU A 187 7.42 -15.55 12.08
CA LEU A 187 7.01 -16.26 13.30
C LEU A 187 7.54 -15.58 14.57
N ALA A 188 8.79 -15.09 14.56
CA ALA A 188 9.37 -14.42 15.73
C ALA A 188 8.67 -13.09 16.01
N VAL A 189 8.35 -12.31 14.97
CA VAL A 189 7.54 -11.09 15.10
C VAL A 189 6.16 -11.42 15.64
N GLU A 190 5.48 -12.44 15.12
CA GLU A 190 4.16 -12.85 15.61
C GLU A 190 4.18 -13.24 17.10
N GLU A 191 5.18 -14.01 17.55
CA GLU A 191 5.30 -14.35 18.98
C GLU A 191 5.64 -13.13 19.85
N ALA A 192 6.54 -12.26 19.40
CA ALA A 192 6.91 -11.05 20.12
C ALA A 192 5.73 -10.09 20.29
N LEU A 193 4.93 -9.90 19.23
CA LEU A 193 3.74 -9.06 19.25
C LEU A 193 2.73 -9.50 20.32
N TRP A 194 2.64 -10.78 20.67
CA TRP A 194 1.75 -11.25 21.75
C TRP A 194 2.47 -11.60 23.05
N GLY A 195 3.67 -11.07 23.27
CA GLY A 195 4.36 -11.17 24.56
C GLY A 195 4.94 -12.55 24.87
N GLU A 196 5.08 -13.43 23.88
CA GLU A 196 5.64 -14.77 24.06
C GLU A 196 7.18 -14.77 24.00
N MET A 197 7.79 -13.60 23.73
CA MET A 197 9.24 -13.39 23.66
C MET A 197 9.65 -12.11 24.39
N ASP A 198 10.68 -12.19 25.22
CA ASP A 198 11.27 -11.03 25.94
C ASP A 198 12.36 -10.30 25.11
N ASP A 199 12.81 -10.90 24.00
CA ASP A 199 13.86 -10.39 23.11
C ASP A 199 13.56 -10.82 21.67
N LEU A 200 13.71 -9.90 20.72
CA LEU A 200 13.55 -10.12 19.30
C LEU A 200 14.81 -9.64 18.58
N ASN A 201 15.61 -10.59 18.09
CA ASN A 201 16.85 -10.30 17.36
C ASN A 201 17.81 -9.35 18.10
N GLY A 202 17.94 -9.51 19.42
CA GLY A 202 18.79 -8.66 20.27
C GLY A 202 18.14 -7.36 20.76
N VAL A 203 16.89 -7.09 20.37
CA VAL A 203 16.08 -5.98 20.87
C VAL A 203 15.17 -6.48 22.00
N PRO A 204 15.26 -5.92 23.22
CA PRO A 204 14.31 -6.24 24.28
C PRO A 204 12.88 -5.86 23.88
N ILE A 205 11.93 -6.76 24.14
CA ILE A 205 10.50 -6.49 23.91
C ILE A 205 9.91 -5.92 25.20
N GLU A 206 9.41 -4.69 25.09
CA GLU A 206 8.83 -3.93 26.20
C GLU A 206 7.36 -3.58 25.94
N HIS A 207 6.97 -3.60 24.66
CA HIS A 207 5.63 -3.25 24.19
C HIS A 207 5.05 -4.40 23.38
N THR A 208 3.76 -4.68 23.55
CA THR A 208 3.07 -5.81 22.94
C THR A 208 1.63 -5.48 22.57
N PHE A 209 1.00 -6.34 21.80
CA PHE A 209 -0.42 -6.31 21.49
C PHE A 209 -1.27 -7.04 22.55
N GLU A 210 -0.66 -7.59 23.61
CA GLU A 210 -1.37 -8.29 24.68
C GLU A 210 -2.39 -7.34 25.35
N GLY A 211 -3.67 -7.72 25.31
CA GLY A 211 -4.75 -6.91 25.87
C GLY A 211 -5.15 -5.68 25.04
N LEU A 212 -4.57 -5.51 23.84
CA LEU A 212 -5.08 -4.61 22.81
C LEU A 212 -5.88 -5.36 21.75
N PHE A 213 -5.39 -6.54 21.35
CA PHE A 213 -5.97 -7.35 20.28
C PHE A 213 -6.03 -8.82 20.66
N ASP A 214 -7.11 -9.49 20.25
CA ASP A 214 -7.16 -10.94 20.23
C ASP A 214 -6.17 -11.49 19.20
N ARG A 215 -5.43 -12.55 19.57
CA ARG A 215 -4.45 -13.20 18.70
C ARG A 215 -5.14 -14.01 17.60
N PRO A 216 -4.91 -13.70 16.31
CA PRO A 216 -5.35 -14.57 15.22
C PRO A 216 -4.62 -15.91 15.27
N THR A 217 -5.33 -17.02 15.10
CA THR A 217 -4.74 -18.38 15.19
C THR A 217 -4.89 -19.20 13.91
N GLY A 218 -5.68 -18.76 12.95
CA GLY A 218 -5.87 -19.43 11.66
C GLY A 218 -6.77 -18.62 10.74
N PHE A 219 -7.05 -19.16 9.56
CA PHE A 219 -7.97 -18.55 8.60
C PHE A 219 -9.39 -18.43 9.22
N PRO A 220 -10.13 -17.33 8.98
CA PRO A 220 -9.80 -16.23 8.07
C PRO A 220 -8.97 -15.09 8.67
N GLU A 221 -8.70 -15.06 9.98
CA GLU A 221 -8.03 -13.92 10.61
C GLU A 221 -6.50 -13.94 10.47
N ARG A 222 -5.90 -15.12 10.42
CA ARG A 222 -4.47 -15.34 10.16
C ARG A 222 -4.31 -15.97 8.79
N ARG A 223 -3.63 -15.31 7.88
CA ARG A 223 -3.43 -15.81 6.50
C ARG A 223 -1.96 -15.77 6.13
N THR A 224 -1.48 -16.87 5.62
CA THR A 224 -0.12 -17.06 5.15
C THR A 224 -0.14 -17.22 3.64
N GLY A 225 0.99 -16.92 3.02
CA GLY A 225 1.12 -17.14 1.59
C GLY A 225 2.52 -16.92 1.09
N PHE A 226 2.64 -17.07 -0.22
CA PHE A 226 3.92 -17.15 -0.90
C PHE A 226 3.84 -16.60 -2.33
N VAL A 227 4.97 -16.08 -2.80
CA VAL A 227 5.13 -15.54 -4.15
C VAL A 227 6.59 -15.63 -4.55
N GLY A 228 6.88 -15.67 -5.84
CA GLY A 228 8.24 -15.64 -6.37
C GLY A 228 8.57 -16.88 -7.18
N SER A 229 9.58 -16.75 -8.04
CA SER A 229 9.91 -17.74 -9.07
C SER A 229 10.08 -19.16 -8.49
N GLY A 230 9.25 -20.08 -8.98
CA GLY A 230 9.23 -21.49 -8.62
C GLY A 230 8.63 -21.82 -7.25
N VAL A 231 8.35 -20.82 -6.41
CA VAL A 231 7.77 -21.02 -5.08
C VAL A 231 6.37 -21.65 -5.17
N PRO A 232 5.42 -21.19 -6.03
CA PRO A 232 4.09 -21.78 -6.08
C PRO A 232 4.05 -23.25 -6.48
N ARG A 233 4.91 -23.67 -7.42
CA ARG A 233 5.01 -25.07 -7.83
C ARG A 233 5.37 -25.97 -6.65
N GLU A 234 6.36 -25.54 -5.88
CA GLU A 234 6.85 -26.26 -4.71
C GLU A 234 5.82 -26.26 -3.58
N GLU A 235 5.25 -25.09 -3.27
CA GLU A 235 4.33 -24.92 -2.15
C GLU A 235 2.98 -25.61 -2.41
N ILE A 236 2.49 -25.65 -3.64
CA ILE A 236 1.21 -26.31 -3.99
C ILE A 236 1.44 -27.81 -4.33
N GLU A 237 2.70 -28.24 -4.47
CA GLU A 237 3.10 -29.60 -4.84
C GLU A 237 2.48 -30.08 -6.17
N ARG A 238 2.43 -29.19 -7.17
CA ARG A 238 1.79 -29.43 -8.47
C ARG A 238 2.77 -29.38 -9.62
N ASP A 239 2.92 -30.52 -10.32
CA ASP A 239 3.93 -30.67 -11.38
C ASP A 239 3.57 -30.01 -12.73
N ASP A 240 2.35 -29.54 -12.88
CA ASP A 240 1.82 -28.86 -14.07
C ASP A 240 2.03 -27.33 -14.04
N ILE A 241 2.32 -26.75 -12.87
CA ILE A 241 2.75 -25.35 -12.73
C ILE A 241 4.19 -25.21 -13.27
N PRO A 242 4.50 -24.29 -14.21
CA PRO A 242 5.86 -24.14 -14.74
C PRO A 242 6.94 -23.94 -13.65
N GLU A 243 8.15 -24.45 -13.89
CA GLU A 243 9.25 -24.52 -12.89
C GLU A 243 9.62 -23.16 -12.30
N ASP A 244 9.59 -22.11 -13.14
CA ASP A 244 10.04 -20.76 -12.76
C ASP A 244 8.86 -19.79 -12.54
N ALA A 245 7.61 -20.25 -12.60
CA ALA A 245 6.44 -19.37 -12.49
C ALA A 245 6.39 -18.68 -11.12
N PRO A 246 6.15 -17.37 -11.05
CA PRO A 246 6.08 -16.62 -9.79
C PRO A 246 4.73 -16.75 -9.07
N LEU A 247 3.69 -17.14 -9.81
CA LEU A 247 2.33 -17.35 -9.34
C LEU A 247 1.74 -18.66 -9.87
N SER A 248 0.76 -19.21 -9.16
CA SER A 248 0.24 -20.56 -9.37
C SER A 248 -0.54 -20.77 -10.67
N MET A 249 -1.03 -19.70 -11.30
CA MET A 249 -1.64 -19.77 -12.65
C MET A 249 -0.58 -19.82 -13.77
N GLY A 250 0.71 -19.69 -13.44
CA GLY A 250 1.82 -20.03 -14.32
C GLY A 250 2.41 -18.89 -15.14
N PHE A 251 1.95 -17.65 -14.97
CA PHE A 251 2.43 -16.49 -15.73
C PHE A 251 3.06 -15.42 -14.83
N GLU A 252 4.02 -14.68 -15.40
CA GLU A 252 4.48 -13.40 -14.88
C GLU A 252 3.34 -12.39 -14.84
N SER A 253 3.31 -11.57 -13.79
CA SER A 253 2.23 -10.62 -13.54
C SER A 253 2.70 -9.18 -13.32
N LEU A 254 4.02 -8.97 -13.26
CA LEU A 254 4.66 -7.68 -12.96
C LEU A 254 5.55 -7.25 -14.13
N PHE A 255 4.95 -6.51 -15.07
CA PHE A 255 5.65 -5.84 -16.18
C PHE A 255 5.85 -4.36 -15.83
N GLN A 256 6.97 -3.74 -16.25
CA GLN A 256 7.29 -2.36 -15.87
C GLN A 256 6.26 -1.37 -16.40
N ASP A 257 5.75 -1.59 -17.61
CA ASP A 257 4.71 -0.78 -18.24
C ASP A 257 3.30 -0.98 -17.63
N ALA A 258 3.14 -1.94 -16.71
CA ALA A 258 1.87 -2.30 -16.10
C ALA A 258 1.84 -2.14 -14.57
N VAL A 259 2.92 -1.66 -13.95
CA VAL A 259 3.04 -1.47 -12.50
C VAL A 259 3.32 0.01 -12.22
N PRO A 260 2.43 0.72 -11.50
CA PRO A 260 2.68 2.12 -11.19
C PRO A 260 3.80 2.25 -10.16
N SER A 261 4.39 3.44 -10.09
CA SER A 261 5.23 3.78 -8.96
C SER A 261 4.40 3.86 -7.67
N GLU A 262 5.05 3.73 -6.51
CA GLU A 262 4.38 3.96 -5.23
C GLU A 262 3.91 5.42 -5.08
N ASP A 263 4.53 6.37 -5.79
CA ASP A 263 4.14 7.78 -5.78
C ASP A 263 2.76 7.99 -6.45
N ASP A 264 2.50 7.29 -7.56
CA ASP A 264 1.26 7.40 -8.35
C ASP A 264 0.03 6.91 -7.58
N VAL A 265 0.23 6.00 -6.64
CA VAL A 265 -0.85 5.40 -5.86
C VAL A 265 -0.98 6.03 -4.46
N THR A 266 0.00 6.83 -4.02
CA THR A 266 0.01 7.45 -2.68
C THR A 266 -1.03 8.58 -2.57
N ILE A 267 -1.78 8.65 -1.47
CA ILE A 267 -2.69 9.78 -1.18
C ILE A 267 -1.87 11.07 -1.06
N VAL A 268 -2.20 12.09 -1.85
CA VAL A 268 -1.52 13.40 -1.85
C VAL A 268 -2.43 14.51 -1.37
N GLU A 269 -1.84 15.58 -0.84
CA GLU A 269 -2.56 16.69 -0.21
C GLU A 269 -3.58 17.36 -1.12
N ASN A 270 -3.18 17.59 -2.36
CA ASN A 270 -3.91 18.31 -3.39
C ASN A 270 -4.64 17.37 -4.36
N GLN A 271 -4.92 16.13 -3.95
CA GLN A 271 -5.58 15.16 -4.81
C GLN A 271 -6.96 15.64 -5.27
N THR A 272 -7.24 15.36 -6.52
CA THR A 272 -8.48 15.68 -7.23
C THR A 272 -9.02 14.42 -7.88
N LEU A 273 -10.33 14.42 -8.14
CA LEU A 273 -10.96 13.41 -8.99
C LEU A 273 -11.82 14.12 -10.04
N ALA A 274 -12.87 14.81 -9.56
CA ALA A 274 -13.61 15.85 -10.31
C ALA A 274 -13.67 17.19 -9.56
N LYS A 275 -13.36 17.16 -8.27
CA LYS A 275 -13.27 18.31 -7.38
C LYS A 275 -12.11 18.07 -6.41
N PRO A 276 -11.66 19.10 -5.68
CA PRO A 276 -10.70 18.91 -4.60
C PRO A 276 -11.20 17.87 -3.58
N MET A 277 -10.34 16.91 -3.26
CA MET A 277 -10.62 15.79 -2.35
C MET A 277 -9.57 15.74 -1.22
N PRO A 278 -9.51 16.76 -0.35
CA PRO A 278 -8.44 16.89 0.62
C PRO A 278 -8.43 15.70 1.61
N PRO A 279 -7.30 15.00 1.77
CA PRO A 279 -7.20 13.83 2.64
C PRO A 279 -6.94 14.21 4.11
N GLY A 280 -6.71 15.49 4.39
CA GLY A 280 -6.35 15.99 5.72
C GLY A 280 -5.05 15.35 6.22
N PRO A 281 -5.02 14.80 7.45
CA PRO A 281 -3.80 14.27 8.06
C PRO A 281 -3.31 12.97 7.38
N PHE A 282 -4.11 12.36 6.51
CA PHE A 282 -3.81 11.06 5.90
C PHE A 282 -3.06 11.18 4.57
N ALA A 283 -2.61 12.37 4.18
CA ALA A 283 -1.63 12.52 3.12
C ALA A 283 -0.39 11.66 3.41
N GLN A 284 0.22 11.09 2.37
CA GLN A 284 1.21 10.01 2.44
C GLN A 284 0.68 8.65 2.91
N GLY A 285 -0.61 8.54 3.20
CA GLY A 285 -1.31 7.27 3.37
C GLY A 285 -1.78 6.67 2.05
N PHE A 286 -2.69 5.71 2.19
CA PHE A 286 -3.01 4.76 1.13
C PHE A 286 -4.37 4.05 1.38
N ILE A 287 -5.14 3.68 0.34
CA ILE A 287 -6.30 2.77 0.49
C ILE A 287 -5.99 1.33 0.03
N GLN A 288 -5.73 0.45 0.98
CA GLN A 288 -5.42 -0.96 0.73
C GLN A 288 -6.69 -1.81 0.54
N HIS A 289 -6.79 -2.46 -0.60
CA HIS A 289 -7.78 -3.50 -0.89
C HIS A 289 -7.20 -4.87 -0.59
N ALA A 290 -7.98 -5.72 0.09
CA ALA A 290 -7.65 -7.12 0.33
C ALA A 290 -8.82 -8.00 -0.09
N SER A 291 -8.58 -8.93 -1.02
CA SER A 291 -9.51 -10.00 -1.37
C SER A 291 -8.85 -11.37 -1.22
N SER A 292 -9.62 -12.39 -0.84
CA SER A 292 -9.20 -13.78 -0.94
C SER A 292 -9.93 -14.44 -2.10
N LEU A 293 -9.18 -15.04 -3.01
CA LEU A 293 -9.70 -15.67 -4.22
C LEU A 293 -9.38 -17.16 -4.21
N ASN A 294 -10.38 -18.00 -4.43
CA ASN A 294 -10.14 -19.41 -4.80
C ASN A 294 -9.64 -19.46 -6.24
N LEU A 295 -8.72 -20.39 -6.53
CA LEU A 295 -8.21 -20.63 -7.88
C LEU A 295 -8.51 -22.07 -8.32
N GLU A 296 -9.23 -22.23 -9.42
CA GLU A 296 -9.57 -23.53 -10.02
C GLU A 296 -8.43 -24.06 -10.91
N LEU A 297 -7.30 -24.40 -10.29
CA LEU A 297 -6.09 -24.80 -11.02
C LEU A 297 -6.23 -26.11 -11.80
N GLU A 298 -7.07 -27.05 -11.37
CA GLU A 298 -7.29 -28.30 -12.13
C GLU A 298 -7.90 -28.01 -13.50
N SER A 299 -9.01 -27.27 -13.54
CA SER A 299 -9.64 -26.82 -14.79
C SER A 299 -8.70 -25.95 -15.63
N TRP A 300 -7.96 -25.03 -14.99
CA TRP A 300 -7.01 -24.17 -15.69
C TRP A 300 -5.94 -24.96 -16.45
N TYR A 301 -5.28 -25.92 -15.80
CA TYR A 301 -4.20 -26.69 -16.42
C TYR A 301 -4.68 -27.84 -17.32
N ASP A 302 -5.98 -28.16 -17.34
CA ASP A 302 -6.59 -29.01 -18.37
C ASP A 302 -6.65 -28.30 -19.75
N GLU A 303 -6.57 -26.96 -19.79
CA GLU A 303 -6.49 -26.18 -21.02
C GLU A 303 -5.08 -26.15 -21.63
N SER A 304 -5.00 -25.93 -22.94
CA SER A 304 -3.70 -25.75 -23.61
C SER A 304 -3.03 -24.44 -23.15
N LEU A 305 -1.69 -24.43 -23.16
CA LEU A 305 -0.92 -23.23 -22.86
C LEU A 305 -1.29 -22.06 -23.80
N GLU A 306 -1.61 -22.34 -25.07
CA GLU A 306 -2.11 -21.35 -26.03
C GLU A 306 -3.42 -20.70 -25.56
N MET A 307 -4.39 -21.49 -25.09
CA MET A 307 -5.65 -20.95 -24.60
C MET A 307 -5.46 -20.17 -23.30
N ARG A 308 -4.68 -20.70 -22.36
CA ARG A 308 -4.33 -20.00 -21.12
C ARG A 308 -3.65 -18.65 -21.40
N THR A 309 -2.76 -18.60 -22.39
CA THR A 309 -2.09 -17.38 -22.82
C THR A 309 -3.08 -16.37 -23.39
N ALA A 310 -3.96 -16.81 -24.29
CA ALA A 310 -4.98 -15.94 -24.87
C ALA A 310 -5.93 -15.36 -23.80
N ARG A 311 -6.33 -16.17 -22.83
CA ARG A 311 -7.17 -15.77 -21.69
C ARG A 311 -6.46 -14.82 -20.72
N MET A 312 -5.17 -15.03 -20.47
CA MET A 312 -4.39 -14.19 -19.56
C MET A 312 -4.07 -12.84 -20.20
N PHE A 313 -3.59 -12.84 -21.45
CA PHE A 313 -3.06 -11.64 -22.12
C PHE A 313 -4.06 -11.03 -23.10
N SER A 314 -4.17 -11.62 -24.30
CA SER A 314 -5.15 -11.30 -25.34
C SER A 314 -5.17 -12.38 -26.43
N PRO A 315 -6.19 -12.43 -27.31
CA PRO A 315 -6.22 -13.37 -28.46
C PRO A 315 -5.01 -13.30 -29.40
N TYR A 316 -4.22 -12.23 -29.35
CA TYR A 316 -3.04 -12.04 -30.20
C TYR A 316 -1.76 -12.63 -29.61
N HIS A 317 -1.73 -12.91 -28.31
CA HIS A 317 -0.54 -13.45 -27.64
C HIS A 317 -0.46 -14.96 -27.84
N HIS A 318 0.72 -15.45 -28.25
CA HIS A 318 0.97 -16.87 -28.42
C HIS A 318 2.21 -17.31 -27.61
N PRO A 319 2.22 -18.51 -27.01
CA PRO A 319 3.36 -19.00 -26.22
C PRO A 319 4.68 -19.07 -27.00
N ASP A 320 4.63 -19.28 -28.31
CA ASP A 320 5.82 -19.29 -29.17
C ASP A 320 6.50 -17.91 -29.30
N GLU A 321 5.80 -16.83 -28.93
CA GLU A 321 6.27 -15.45 -29.01
C GLU A 321 6.63 -14.87 -27.63
N ILE A 322 5.96 -15.34 -26.57
CA ILE A 322 6.10 -14.77 -25.22
C ILE A 322 6.78 -15.72 -24.22
N GLY A 323 7.00 -16.98 -24.58
CA GLY A 323 7.50 -18.01 -23.67
C GLY A 323 6.40 -18.68 -22.83
N GLU A 324 6.79 -19.66 -22.02
CA GLU A 324 5.84 -20.47 -21.23
C GLU A 324 5.19 -19.68 -20.10
N ILE A 325 5.93 -18.72 -19.52
CA ILE A 325 5.49 -17.90 -18.39
C ILE A 325 5.34 -16.42 -18.77
N ALA A 326 5.42 -16.09 -20.07
CA ALA A 326 5.48 -14.73 -20.60
C ALA A 326 6.82 -13.98 -20.33
N ASP A 327 7.90 -14.70 -20.05
CA ASP A 327 9.22 -14.13 -19.76
C ASP A 327 9.92 -13.52 -20.98
N GLU A 328 9.56 -13.92 -22.20
CA GLU A 328 10.14 -13.37 -23.43
C GLU A 328 9.60 -11.98 -23.78
N LEU A 329 8.51 -11.52 -23.13
CA LEU A 329 8.02 -10.15 -23.24
C LEU A 329 8.96 -9.12 -22.58
N GLY A 330 9.85 -9.56 -21.68
CA GLY A 330 10.78 -8.69 -20.99
C GLY A 330 10.07 -7.76 -20.00
N ASP A 331 10.17 -6.46 -20.23
CA ASP A 331 9.66 -5.40 -19.34
C ASP A 331 8.31 -4.81 -19.81
N THR A 332 7.76 -5.30 -20.91
CA THR A 332 6.53 -4.78 -21.52
C THR A 332 5.45 -5.84 -21.67
N THR A 333 4.22 -5.40 -21.92
CA THR A 333 3.07 -6.22 -22.30
C THR A 333 2.79 -6.18 -23.81
N ASP A 334 3.62 -5.46 -24.58
CA ASP A 334 3.43 -5.23 -26.01
C ASP A 334 3.88 -6.40 -26.90
N LEU A 335 3.22 -6.54 -28.06
CA LEU A 335 3.69 -7.39 -29.16
C LEU A 335 4.38 -6.55 -30.25
N GLU A 336 5.30 -7.17 -30.99
CA GLU A 336 5.99 -6.49 -32.09
C GLU A 336 4.98 -6.02 -33.16
N GLY A 337 4.81 -4.70 -33.27
CA GLY A 337 3.91 -4.07 -34.25
C GLY A 337 2.43 -4.05 -33.86
N LEU A 338 2.09 -4.50 -32.65
CA LEU A 338 0.76 -4.38 -32.07
C LEU A 338 0.89 -4.17 -30.54
N PRO A 339 1.02 -2.91 -30.09
CA PRO A 339 1.17 -2.63 -28.67
C PRO A 339 -0.09 -3.03 -27.90
N MET A 340 0.08 -3.43 -26.64
CA MET A 340 -1.01 -3.62 -25.69
C MET A 340 -1.79 -2.32 -25.53
N ARG A 341 -1.06 -1.21 -25.42
CA ARG A 341 -1.60 0.15 -25.33
C ARG A 341 -0.66 1.16 -25.96
N ASP A 342 -1.19 2.00 -26.84
CA ASP A 342 -0.47 3.17 -27.37
C ASP A 342 -1.41 4.39 -27.44
N PRO A 343 -1.21 5.44 -26.62
CA PRO A 343 -2.04 6.64 -26.63
C PRO A 343 -2.23 7.25 -28.02
N GLU A 344 -1.21 7.18 -28.86
CA GLU A 344 -1.15 7.80 -30.18
C GLU A 344 -1.58 6.88 -31.32
N ALA A 345 -1.70 5.56 -31.08
CA ALA A 345 -2.18 4.63 -32.09
C ALA A 345 -3.70 4.75 -32.27
N ASP A 346 -4.21 4.59 -33.50
CA ASP A 346 -5.66 4.50 -33.74
C ASP A 346 -6.23 3.11 -33.39
N ASP A 347 -5.36 2.10 -33.25
CA ASP A 347 -5.71 0.70 -33.07
C ASP A 347 -4.64 0.00 -32.23
N ASP A 348 -4.99 -0.44 -31.02
CA ASP A 348 -4.16 -1.21 -30.09
C ASP A 348 -4.96 -2.36 -29.45
N ILE A 349 -4.31 -3.30 -28.77
CA ILE A 349 -4.99 -4.49 -28.24
C ILE A 349 -6.10 -4.10 -27.25
N ALA A 350 -5.85 -3.16 -26.35
CA ALA A 350 -6.82 -2.73 -25.35
C ALA A 350 -8.10 -2.16 -25.99
N ARG A 351 -8.00 -1.30 -27.01
CA ARG A 351 -9.14 -0.69 -27.72
C ARG A 351 -9.93 -1.70 -28.54
N ARG A 352 -9.30 -2.79 -28.97
CA ARG A 352 -9.95 -3.87 -29.74
C ARG A 352 -10.80 -4.81 -28.90
N THR A 353 -10.85 -4.67 -27.57
CA THR A 353 -11.59 -5.56 -26.66
C THR A 353 -13.00 -5.94 -27.18
N GLN A 354 -13.80 -4.97 -27.65
CA GLN A 354 -15.14 -5.27 -28.16
C GLN A 354 -15.11 -5.99 -29.51
N GLN A 355 -14.23 -5.56 -30.42
CA GLN A 355 -14.06 -6.23 -31.71
C GLN A 355 -13.59 -7.68 -31.50
N ASP A 356 -12.67 -7.90 -30.58
CA ASP A 356 -12.08 -9.20 -30.31
C ASP A 356 -13.11 -10.16 -29.69
N ALA A 357 -14.00 -9.64 -28.85
CA ALA A 357 -15.15 -10.42 -28.37
C ALA A 357 -16.05 -10.89 -29.53
N GLU A 358 -16.28 -10.06 -30.54
CA GLU A 358 -17.07 -10.43 -31.73
C GLU A 358 -16.31 -11.34 -32.71
N GLU A 359 -15.00 -11.14 -32.86
CA GLU A 359 -14.16 -11.81 -33.85
C GLU A 359 -13.64 -13.17 -33.36
N PHE A 360 -13.19 -13.23 -32.11
CA PHE A 360 -12.55 -14.40 -31.50
C PHE A 360 -13.46 -15.13 -30.51
N GLU A 361 -14.61 -14.54 -30.13
CA GLU A 361 -15.43 -15.02 -29.01
C GLU A 361 -14.59 -15.18 -27.72
N LEU A 362 -13.58 -14.32 -27.52
CA LEU A 362 -12.63 -14.35 -26.41
C LEU A 362 -11.98 -12.97 -26.21
N VAL A 363 -11.80 -12.58 -24.94
CA VAL A 363 -11.03 -11.39 -24.56
C VAL A 363 -10.05 -11.72 -23.45
N GLY A 364 -8.87 -11.12 -23.48
CA GLY A 364 -7.85 -11.37 -22.47
C GLY A 364 -8.10 -10.63 -21.16
N HIS A 365 -7.58 -11.15 -20.05
CA HIS A 365 -7.64 -10.48 -18.75
C HIS A 365 -6.81 -9.19 -18.74
N LEU A 366 -5.55 -9.26 -19.18
CA LEU A 366 -4.66 -8.10 -19.25
C LEU A 366 -5.18 -7.06 -20.24
N GLN A 367 -5.67 -7.48 -21.40
CA GLN A 367 -6.34 -6.61 -22.38
C GLN A 367 -7.44 -5.74 -21.73
N LYS A 368 -8.35 -6.36 -20.97
CA LYS A 368 -9.41 -5.63 -20.23
C LYS A 368 -8.85 -4.75 -19.13
N LEU A 369 -7.85 -5.24 -18.38
CA LEU A 369 -7.22 -4.49 -17.29
C LEU A 369 -6.55 -3.21 -17.81
N VAL A 370 -5.80 -3.31 -18.91
CA VAL A 370 -5.10 -2.18 -19.53
C VAL A 370 -6.10 -1.17 -20.10
N ARG A 371 -7.18 -1.64 -20.75
CA ARG A 371 -8.29 -0.78 -21.18
C ARG A 371 -8.88 0.00 -19.99
N ALA A 372 -9.21 -0.69 -18.89
CA ALA A 372 -9.80 -0.07 -17.71
C ALA A 372 -8.87 0.95 -17.03
N ARG A 373 -7.56 0.65 -16.97
CA ARG A 373 -6.56 1.55 -16.38
C ARG A 373 -6.41 2.83 -17.19
N PHE A 374 -6.41 2.73 -18.51
CA PHE A 374 -6.30 3.91 -19.37
C PHE A 374 -7.48 4.89 -19.17
N ASP A 375 -8.70 4.39 -18.98
CA ASP A 375 -9.86 5.26 -18.71
C ASP A 375 -9.75 6.02 -17.36
N LEU A 376 -8.89 5.54 -16.46
CA LEU A 376 -8.58 6.19 -15.19
C LEU A 376 -7.37 7.13 -15.28
N SER A 377 -6.54 6.99 -16.30
CA SER A 377 -5.24 7.66 -16.42
C SER A 377 -5.31 9.01 -17.11
N GLU A 378 -6.23 9.18 -18.06
CA GLU A 378 -6.59 10.48 -18.66
C GLU A 378 -7.19 11.47 -17.63
N ARG A 379 -7.33 11.06 -16.37
CA ARG A 379 -7.88 11.86 -15.28
C ARG A 379 -6.73 12.58 -14.57
N ASP A 380 -6.69 13.90 -14.73
CA ASP A 380 -5.81 14.79 -13.96
C ASP A 380 -6.20 14.72 -12.46
N ALA A 381 -5.67 13.71 -11.78
CA ALA A 381 -5.99 13.39 -10.39
C ALA A 381 -5.12 14.15 -9.38
N ASP A 382 -4.08 14.84 -9.85
CA ASP A 382 -3.38 15.88 -9.10
C ASP A 382 -2.51 16.73 -10.04
N ALA A 383 -2.30 18.00 -9.67
CA ALA A 383 -1.47 18.92 -10.44
C ALA A 383 0.04 18.57 -10.44
N GLU A 384 0.42 17.42 -9.87
CA GLU A 384 1.80 17.04 -9.60
C GLU A 384 2.25 15.76 -10.32
N SER A 385 1.36 15.04 -10.99
CA SER A 385 1.70 13.89 -11.85
C SER A 385 2.58 14.34 -13.01
N ASP A 386 3.68 13.61 -13.26
CA ASP A 386 4.57 13.82 -14.41
C ASP A 386 4.08 13.10 -15.68
N GLY A 387 3.01 12.31 -15.57
CA GLY A 387 2.34 11.62 -16.68
C GLY A 387 3.17 10.51 -17.32
N GLU A 388 4.20 9.99 -16.63
CA GLU A 388 5.08 8.96 -17.21
C GLU A 388 4.52 7.53 -17.12
N LEU A 389 3.72 7.19 -16.09
CA LEU A 389 3.03 5.91 -15.97
C LEU A 389 1.62 6.04 -15.38
N ASP A 390 0.68 5.49 -16.13
CA ASP A 390 -0.72 5.93 -16.16
C ASP A 390 -1.65 4.90 -15.47
N THR A 391 -1.23 4.28 -14.36
CA THR A 391 -2.08 3.29 -13.68
C THR A 391 -2.29 3.59 -12.20
N THR A 392 -3.52 3.39 -11.74
CA THR A 392 -4.02 3.86 -10.45
C THR A 392 -4.06 2.78 -9.37
N ILE A 393 -3.61 1.56 -9.68
CA ILE A 393 -3.63 0.39 -8.78
C ILE A 393 -2.30 -0.38 -8.85
N LEU A 394 -1.55 -0.35 -7.75
CA LEU A 394 -0.36 -1.16 -7.50
C LEU A 394 -0.75 -2.49 -6.86
N ARG A 395 -0.37 -3.63 -7.45
CA ARG A 395 -0.69 -4.96 -6.91
C ARG A 395 0.47 -5.53 -6.10
N ARG A 396 0.12 -6.23 -5.03
CA ARG A 396 1.04 -6.98 -4.16
C ARG A 396 0.46 -8.37 -3.82
N ASP A 397 -0.21 -8.98 -4.81
CA ASP A 397 -0.87 -10.26 -4.64
C ASP A 397 0.11 -11.43 -4.48
N PHE A 398 -0.35 -12.47 -3.78
CA PHE A 398 0.45 -13.66 -3.48
C PHE A 398 -0.44 -14.90 -3.32
N ASN A 399 0.11 -16.07 -3.59
CA ASN A 399 -0.62 -17.34 -3.49
C ASN A 399 -0.74 -17.83 -2.05
N THR A 400 -1.73 -18.68 -1.80
CA THR A 400 -1.95 -19.31 -0.50
C THR A 400 -2.47 -20.72 -0.63
N THR A 401 -2.26 -21.53 0.42
CA THR A 401 -2.90 -22.84 0.62
C THR A 401 -3.72 -22.88 1.93
N ASP A 402 -4.01 -21.73 2.54
CA ASP A 402 -4.73 -21.65 3.82
C ASP A 402 -6.26 -21.79 3.65
N MET A 403 -6.73 -21.67 2.42
CA MET A 403 -8.14 -21.71 2.05
C MET A 403 -8.63 -23.15 1.91
N GLU A 404 -9.96 -23.34 1.85
CA GLU A 404 -10.54 -24.68 1.69
C GLU A 404 -10.19 -25.32 0.32
N THR A 405 -9.92 -24.50 -0.70
CA THR A 405 -9.46 -24.96 -2.02
C THR A 405 -7.96 -25.25 -1.99
N GLU A 406 -7.51 -26.21 -2.80
CA GLU A 406 -6.09 -26.63 -2.86
C GLU A 406 -5.13 -25.51 -3.29
N SER A 407 -5.65 -24.42 -3.88
CA SER A 407 -4.91 -23.20 -4.18
C SER A 407 -5.81 -21.97 -4.06
N GLY A 408 -5.23 -20.88 -3.58
CA GLY A 408 -5.85 -19.55 -3.55
C GLY A 408 -4.87 -18.43 -3.88
N LEU A 409 -5.41 -17.21 -3.91
CA LEU A 409 -4.67 -15.96 -4.04
C LEU A 409 -5.21 -14.96 -3.03
N HIS A 410 -4.32 -14.34 -2.25
CA HIS A 410 -4.66 -13.09 -1.57
C HIS A 410 -4.31 -11.94 -2.49
N PHE A 411 -5.35 -11.32 -3.05
CA PHE A 411 -5.22 -10.15 -3.89
C PHE A 411 -5.10 -8.91 -3.01
N ILE A 412 -3.88 -8.41 -2.87
CA ILE A 412 -3.58 -7.14 -2.20
C ILE A 412 -3.37 -6.09 -3.28
N ALA A 413 -4.12 -5.00 -3.19
CA ALA A 413 -4.00 -3.90 -4.12
C ALA A 413 -3.99 -2.57 -3.39
N LEU A 414 -3.24 -1.65 -3.98
CA LEU A 414 -2.98 -0.34 -3.46
C LEU A 414 -3.49 0.69 -4.49
N MET A 415 -4.55 1.46 -4.17
CA MET A 415 -4.99 2.71 -4.81
C MET A 415 -5.15 3.96 -3.88
N ARG A 416 -5.27 5.16 -4.47
CA ARG A 416 -5.66 6.41 -3.76
C ARG A 416 -7.14 6.45 -3.35
N PHE A 417 -8.02 5.99 -4.23
CA PHE A 417 -9.48 6.06 -4.07
C PHE A 417 -10.09 4.67 -4.25
N ASN A 418 -11.00 4.26 -3.35
CA ASN A 418 -11.69 2.97 -3.48
C ASN A 418 -12.47 2.83 -4.80
N GLY A 419 -12.97 3.94 -5.33
CA GLY A 419 -13.64 3.98 -6.63
C GLY A 419 -12.82 3.36 -7.77
N TYR A 420 -11.49 3.43 -7.74
CA TYR A 420 -10.64 2.83 -8.77
C TYR A 420 -10.77 1.30 -8.83
N MET A 421 -10.75 0.61 -7.69
CA MET A 421 -10.95 -0.83 -7.66
C MET A 421 -12.36 -1.22 -8.12
N ALA A 422 -13.38 -0.42 -7.75
CA ALA A 422 -14.74 -0.68 -8.20
C ALA A 422 -14.87 -0.58 -9.71
N TYR A 423 -14.34 0.50 -10.29
CA TYR A 423 -14.31 0.73 -11.73
C TYR A 423 -13.57 -0.39 -12.47
N VAL A 424 -12.33 -0.70 -12.05
CA VAL A 424 -11.50 -1.72 -12.71
C VAL A 424 -12.15 -3.10 -12.61
N ARG A 425 -12.72 -3.47 -11.44
CA ARG A 425 -13.39 -4.77 -11.29
C ARG A 425 -14.60 -4.88 -12.22
N LYS A 426 -15.43 -3.83 -12.31
CA LYS A 426 -16.58 -3.78 -13.23
C LYS A 426 -16.13 -3.91 -14.68
N ALA A 427 -15.17 -3.10 -15.12
CA ALA A 427 -14.63 -3.16 -16.49
C ALA A 427 -14.10 -4.55 -16.84
N MET A 428 -13.42 -5.20 -15.91
CA MET A 428 -12.90 -6.54 -16.14
C MET A 428 -13.99 -7.62 -16.12
N SER A 429 -15.14 -7.39 -15.49
CA SER A 429 -16.29 -8.32 -15.50
C SER A 429 -17.02 -8.40 -16.82
N GLY A 430 -16.73 -7.50 -17.77
CA GLY A 430 -17.39 -7.48 -19.07
C GLY A 430 -18.85 -7.04 -19.02
N VAL A 431 -19.30 -6.51 -17.87
CA VAL A 431 -20.59 -5.84 -17.74
C VAL A 431 -20.50 -4.42 -18.26
N GLY A 432 -21.57 -3.97 -18.89
CA GLY A 432 -21.72 -2.61 -19.36
C GLY A 432 -22.09 -1.68 -18.22
N PHE A 433 -21.44 -0.52 -18.18
CA PHE A 433 -21.74 0.54 -17.22
C PHE A 433 -21.30 1.89 -17.77
N GLN A 434 -21.93 2.95 -17.27
CA GLN A 434 -21.56 4.31 -17.62
C GLN A 434 -20.39 4.75 -16.74
N GLY A 435 -19.24 5.05 -17.35
CA GLY A 435 -18.04 5.42 -16.61
C GLY A 435 -18.19 6.68 -15.77
N SER A 436 -19.14 7.55 -16.13
CA SER A 436 -19.53 8.76 -15.40
C SER A 436 -20.27 8.49 -14.09
N GLU A 437 -21.02 7.38 -14.01
CA GLU A 437 -21.85 7.03 -12.84
C GLU A 437 -21.04 6.24 -11.78
N GLU A 438 -19.96 5.58 -12.19
CA GLU A 438 -19.25 4.60 -11.36
C GLU A 438 -18.10 5.12 -10.51
N ILE A 439 -17.57 6.29 -10.84
CA ILE A 439 -16.59 6.94 -9.97
C ILE A 439 -17.35 7.96 -9.13
N PRO A 440 -17.78 7.58 -7.92
CA PRO A 440 -18.55 8.47 -7.06
C PRO A 440 -17.65 9.66 -6.76
N LEU A 441 -18.12 10.88 -7.07
CA LEU A 441 -17.60 12.22 -6.71
C LEU A 441 -17.64 13.22 -7.89
N ILE A 442 -18.08 12.79 -9.07
CA ILE A 442 -18.26 13.63 -10.25
C ILE A 442 -19.68 14.20 -10.23
N ASP A 443 -19.77 15.53 -10.19
CA ASP A 443 -21.02 16.26 -10.48
C ASP A 443 -20.81 16.93 -11.84
N GLU A 444 -21.73 16.67 -12.77
CA GLU A 444 -21.91 17.25 -14.12
C GLU A 444 -21.07 16.69 -15.30
N ASP A 445 -21.70 16.82 -16.48
CA ASP A 445 -21.48 16.20 -17.81
C ASP A 445 -20.10 16.45 -18.48
N GLU A 446 -19.05 16.75 -17.73
CA GLU A 446 -17.71 17.03 -18.27
C GLU A 446 -16.69 16.13 -17.55
N GLY A 447 -16.13 15.15 -18.26
CA GLY A 447 -15.00 14.38 -17.76
C GLY A 447 -13.74 15.25 -17.64
N PRO A 448 -12.64 14.68 -17.11
CA PRO A 448 -11.38 15.39 -17.00
C PRO A 448 -10.99 16.01 -18.36
N GLN A 449 -10.59 17.28 -18.34
CA GLN A 449 -10.19 18.04 -19.54
C GLN A 449 -11.30 18.25 -20.60
N GLY A 450 -12.56 17.95 -20.29
CA GLY A 450 -13.71 18.16 -21.18
C GLY A 450 -13.99 17.03 -22.17
N GLU A 451 -13.32 15.87 -22.02
CA GLU A 451 -13.63 14.66 -22.78
C GLU A 451 -14.76 13.86 -22.10
N PRO A 452 -15.66 13.22 -22.87
CA PRO A 452 -16.73 12.39 -22.30
C PRO A 452 -16.15 11.12 -21.67
N PHE A 453 -16.82 10.63 -20.62
CA PHE A 453 -16.48 9.33 -20.03
C PHE A 453 -16.60 8.21 -21.06
N VAL A 454 -15.68 7.24 -20.98
CA VAL A 454 -15.82 5.98 -21.73
C VAL A 454 -16.96 5.19 -21.10
N ASP A 455 -18.03 5.01 -21.86
CA ASP A 455 -19.06 4.03 -21.56
C ASP A 455 -18.50 2.63 -21.88
N HIS A 456 -18.60 1.73 -20.90
CA HIS A 456 -18.23 0.34 -21.10
C HIS A 456 -19.45 -0.38 -21.65
N ASP A 457 -19.30 -0.94 -22.86
CA ASP A 457 -20.31 -1.80 -23.46
C ASP A 457 -20.24 -3.21 -22.86
N ASP A 458 -21.38 -3.90 -22.81
CA ASP A 458 -21.43 -5.32 -22.46
C ASP A 458 -20.60 -6.13 -23.46
N VAL A 459 -19.74 -7.00 -22.93
CA VAL A 459 -19.03 -8.00 -23.72
C VAL A 459 -19.90 -9.26 -23.74
N ASP A 460 -20.69 -9.45 -24.81
CA ASP A 460 -21.64 -10.57 -24.96
C ASP A 460 -20.93 -11.90 -25.32
N ILE A 461 -20.09 -12.37 -24.41
CA ILE A 461 -19.38 -13.65 -24.50
C ILE A 461 -19.64 -14.51 -23.26
N PRO A 462 -19.52 -15.85 -23.34
CA PRO A 462 -19.57 -16.71 -22.17
C PRO A 462 -18.52 -16.33 -21.11
N GLU A 463 -18.82 -16.52 -19.84
CA GLU A 463 -17.90 -16.22 -18.72
C GLU A 463 -16.56 -16.97 -18.86
N GLU A 464 -16.61 -18.19 -19.40
CA GLU A 464 -15.41 -18.97 -19.67
C GLU A 464 -14.50 -18.26 -20.66
N ALA A 465 -15.02 -17.50 -21.62
CA ALA A 465 -14.26 -16.74 -22.62
C ALA A 465 -13.81 -15.34 -22.17
N ASN A 466 -14.25 -14.91 -20.98
CA ASN A 466 -13.98 -13.59 -20.44
C ASN A 466 -12.69 -13.56 -19.60
N GLY A 467 -11.55 -13.74 -20.27
CA GLY A 467 -10.25 -13.95 -19.64
C GLY A 467 -10.24 -15.25 -18.83
N PHE A 468 -9.80 -15.18 -17.57
CA PHE A 468 -9.81 -16.32 -16.64
C PHE A 468 -10.88 -16.22 -15.53
N HIS A 469 -11.94 -15.43 -15.73
CA HIS A 469 -12.97 -15.21 -14.71
C HIS A 469 -13.60 -16.51 -14.17
N SER A 470 -13.91 -17.46 -15.05
CA SER A 470 -14.41 -18.79 -14.67
C SER A 470 -13.48 -19.62 -13.78
N GLN A 471 -12.21 -19.19 -13.60
CA GLN A 471 -11.19 -19.89 -12.82
C GLN A 471 -10.95 -19.27 -11.45
N ILE A 472 -11.66 -18.19 -11.12
CA ILE A 472 -11.49 -17.46 -9.86
C ILE A 472 -12.83 -17.23 -9.16
N GLU A 473 -12.82 -17.31 -7.84
CA GLU A 473 -13.99 -16.98 -7.02
C GLU A 473 -13.55 -16.12 -5.83
N ALA A 474 -14.08 -14.90 -5.73
CA ALA A 474 -13.83 -14.05 -4.57
C ALA A 474 -14.62 -14.55 -3.36
N THR A 475 -13.92 -14.97 -2.30
CA THR A 475 -14.54 -15.52 -1.09
C THR A 475 -14.66 -14.49 0.02
N ARG A 476 -13.69 -13.58 0.14
CA ARG A 476 -13.69 -12.48 1.12
C ARG A 476 -13.13 -11.21 0.51
N ARG A 477 -13.58 -10.05 0.99
CA ARG A 477 -13.17 -8.74 0.46
C ARG A 477 -13.30 -7.61 1.48
N GLY A 478 -12.30 -6.74 1.55
CA GLY A 478 -12.33 -5.56 2.41
C GLY A 478 -11.35 -4.47 1.98
N ASN A 479 -11.67 -3.23 2.33
CA ASN A 479 -10.84 -2.05 2.12
C ASN A 479 -10.41 -1.44 3.45
N PHE A 480 -9.17 -0.98 3.52
CA PHE A 480 -8.53 -0.48 4.71
C PHE A 480 -7.74 0.78 4.36
N LEU A 481 -7.87 1.84 5.17
CA LEU A 481 -6.99 3.00 5.12
C LEU A 481 -5.68 2.67 5.83
N LEU A 482 -4.58 2.67 5.09
CA LEU A 482 -3.23 2.65 5.62
C LEU A 482 -2.80 4.12 5.83
N PRO A 483 -2.73 4.61 7.07
CA PRO A 483 -2.38 6.01 7.35
C PRO A 483 -0.88 6.25 7.10
N PRO A 484 -0.42 7.51 7.03
CA PRO A 484 1.00 7.80 7.04
C PRO A 484 1.70 7.16 8.24
N LEU A 485 3.01 6.91 8.09
CA LEU A 485 3.84 6.18 9.05
C LEU A 485 3.73 6.77 10.47
N SER A 486 3.76 8.10 10.62
CA SER A 486 3.61 8.80 11.90
C SER A 486 2.23 8.65 12.57
N MET A 487 1.26 8.02 11.89
CA MET A 487 -0.11 7.81 12.37
C MET A 487 -0.52 6.32 12.30
N ARG A 488 0.43 5.41 12.08
CA ARG A 488 0.17 3.97 11.90
C ARG A 488 -0.43 3.28 13.11
N SER A 489 -0.27 3.84 14.31
CA SER A 489 -0.73 3.23 15.56
C SER A 489 -2.07 3.81 16.03
N LEU A 490 -3.12 3.05 15.72
CA LEU A 490 -4.51 3.31 16.09
C LEU A 490 -4.95 4.73 15.71
N PRO A 491 -4.86 5.22 14.46
CA PRO A 491 -5.06 6.64 14.10
C PRO A 491 -6.39 7.24 14.58
N GLN A 492 -6.42 8.55 14.79
CA GLN A 492 -7.67 9.30 14.96
C GLN A 492 -8.31 9.61 13.61
N ALA A 493 -9.61 9.87 13.58
CA ALA A 493 -10.35 10.11 12.34
C ALA A 493 -9.99 11.42 11.61
N GLN A 494 -9.63 12.51 12.30
CA GLN A 494 -9.33 13.81 11.66
C GLN A 494 -7.89 14.31 11.83
N GLY A 495 -7.08 13.65 12.68
CA GLY A 495 -5.71 14.10 12.98
C GLY A 495 -5.66 15.56 13.48
N CYS A 496 -4.47 16.15 13.59
CA CYS A 496 -4.37 17.61 13.67
C CYS A 496 -3.29 18.11 12.73
N SER A 497 -3.69 19.00 11.84
CA SER A 497 -2.80 19.84 11.06
C SER A 497 -3.46 21.20 10.92
N VAL A 498 -2.70 22.28 11.08
CA VAL A 498 -3.21 23.63 10.81
C VAL A 498 -2.54 24.17 9.56
N GLU A 499 -3.38 24.57 8.60
CA GLU A 499 -2.94 25.23 7.37
C GLU A 499 -3.00 26.74 7.53
N ILE A 500 -1.97 27.43 7.03
CA ILE A 500 -1.87 28.87 7.08
C ILE A 500 -1.42 29.47 5.76
N ASN A 501 -1.95 30.63 5.44
CA ASN A 501 -1.42 31.42 4.33
C ASN A 501 -0.21 32.22 4.82
N VAL A 502 0.94 31.92 4.25
CA VAL A 502 2.21 32.58 4.48
C VAL A 502 2.36 33.68 3.44
N SER A 503 2.20 34.92 3.90
CA SER A 503 2.45 36.12 3.11
C SER A 503 3.53 36.96 3.80
N PRO A 504 4.79 36.95 3.34
CA PRO A 504 5.81 37.83 3.88
C PRO A 504 5.44 39.29 3.56
N ARG A 505 5.04 40.07 4.58
CA ARG A 505 4.58 41.47 4.40
C ARG A 505 5.38 42.44 5.26
N ARG A 506 5.94 43.46 4.62
CA ARG A 506 6.59 44.61 5.24
C ARG A 506 5.86 45.90 4.89
N ASN A 507 5.39 46.64 5.90
CA ASN A 507 4.59 47.87 5.70
C ASN A 507 3.40 47.70 4.73
N GLY A 508 2.77 46.51 4.71
CA GLY A 508 1.65 46.20 3.83
C GLY A 508 2.02 45.86 2.38
N GLN A 509 3.31 45.70 2.06
CA GLN A 509 3.77 45.20 0.76
C GLN A 509 4.37 43.80 0.90
N VAL A 510 4.09 42.93 -0.06
CA VAL A 510 4.74 41.61 -0.15
C VAL A 510 6.25 41.82 -0.37
N VAL A 511 7.07 41.21 0.47
CA VAL A 511 8.54 41.31 0.44
C VAL A 511 9.16 39.98 0.05
N ASN A 512 10.40 40.03 -0.44
CA ASN A 512 11.19 38.86 -0.80
C ASN A 512 11.66 38.12 0.47
N LEU A 513 11.56 36.79 0.49
CA LEU A 513 11.92 35.89 1.59
C LEU A 513 13.45 35.80 1.88
N GLU A 514 14.25 36.79 1.48
CA GLU A 514 15.68 36.88 1.86
C GLU A 514 15.89 37.18 3.36
N GLU A 515 14.81 37.36 4.12
CA GLU A 515 14.78 37.61 5.56
C GLU A 515 14.90 36.30 6.36
N ARG A 516 15.62 36.33 7.49
CA ARG A 516 16.14 35.10 8.12
C ARG A 516 15.12 34.27 8.88
N HIS A 517 14.03 34.85 9.38
CA HIS A 517 13.11 34.11 10.24
C HIS A 517 11.63 34.38 9.96
N VAL A 518 10.82 33.34 10.14
CA VAL A 518 9.36 33.38 10.16
C VAL A 518 8.88 33.09 11.59
N CYS A 519 8.06 33.98 12.16
CA CYS A 519 7.43 33.74 13.46
C CYS A 519 5.97 33.28 13.26
N VAL A 520 5.63 32.14 13.85
CA VAL A 520 4.30 31.55 13.87
C VAL A 520 3.75 31.64 15.29
N ALA A 521 2.70 32.44 15.48
CA ALA A 521 2.01 32.59 16.76
C ALA A 521 0.81 31.64 16.83
N VAL A 522 0.83 30.71 17.78
CA VAL A 522 -0.17 29.67 18.03
C VAL A 522 -0.99 30.08 19.25
N PHE A 523 -2.25 30.47 19.05
CA PHE A 523 -3.11 30.93 20.16
C PHE A 523 -3.92 29.78 20.80
N ASP A 524 -4.39 30.00 22.04
CA ASP A 524 -5.35 29.14 22.75
C ASP A 524 -4.87 27.70 22.99
N LEU A 525 -3.60 27.52 23.37
CA LEU A 525 -3.11 26.21 23.80
C LEU A 525 -3.80 25.81 25.11
N THR A 526 -4.61 24.76 25.03
CA THR A 526 -5.35 24.24 26.18
C THR A 526 -4.63 23.14 26.92
N GLU A 527 -3.61 22.56 26.29
CA GLU A 527 -2.61 21.77 26.99
C GLU A 527 -1.56 22.72 27.58
N SER A 528 -0.86 22.27 28.61
CA SER A 528 0.19 23.08 29.21
C SER A 528 1.21 23.45 28.12
N PRO A 529 1.75 24.69 28.08
CA PRO A 529 2.83 25.09 27.17
C PRO A 529 4.03 24.13 27.17
N ASP A 530 4.26 23.43 28.28
CA ASP A 530 5.29 22.40 28.40
C ASP A 530 5.02 21.15 27.55
N GLY A 531 3.85 21.07 26.88
CA GLY A 531 3.45 19.94 26.04
C GLY A 531 4.02 19.97 24.62
N ILE A 532 4.38 21.12 24.05
CA ILE A 532 4.89 21.17 22.66
C ILE A 532 6.37 20.82 22.61
N GLU A 533 6.68 19.53 22.50
CA GLU A 533 8.05 19.03 22.40
C GLU A 533 8.62 19.13 20.97
N GLN A 534 7.78 19.02 19.95
CA GLN A 534 8.20 19.14 18.55
C GLN A 534 7.19 19.94 17.73
N ALA A 535 7.70 20.67 16.74
CA ALA A 535 6.87 21.35 15.76
C ALA A 535 7.61 21.35 14.42
N GLN A 536 6.88 21.05 13.35
CA GLN A 536 7.39 21.09 11.98
C GLN A 536 6.56 22.09 11.18
N PHE A 537 7.24 22.99 10.48
CA PHE A 537 6.62 24.01 9.65
C PHE A 537 7.27 24.09 8.27
N GLY A 538 6.47 24.29 7.23
CA GLY A 538 6.93 24.40 5.85
C GLY A 538 5.78 24.25 4.86
N ARG A 539 6.10 23.96 3.60
CA ARG A 539 5.09 23.59 2.59
C ARG A 539 4.32 22.32 3.02
N PRO A 540 3.00 22.22 2.77
CA PRO A 540 2.22 21.03 3.12
C PRO A 540 2.83 19.71 2.64
N LYS A 541 3.26 19.64 1.36
CA LYS A 541 3.94 18.47 0.80
C LYS A 541 5.19 18.07 1.59
N THR A 542 6.03 19.05 1.94
CA THR A 542 7.26 18.82 2.72
C THR A 542 6.94 18.34 4.13
N VAL A 543 5.99 18.98 4.82
CA VAL A 543 5.58 18.61 6.19
C VAL A 543 4.92 17.23 6.25
N ASN A 544 4.12 16.89 5.24
CA ASN A 544 3.48 15.57 5.15
C ASN A 544 4.51 14.43 5.05
N GLN A 545 5.71 14.71 4.53
CA GLN A 545 6.83 13.78 4.44
C GLN A 545 7.72 13.77 5.71
N LEU A 546 7.24 14.37 6.81
CA LEU A 546 8.00 14.61 8.05
C LEU A 546 9.27 15.42 7.85
N ARG A 547 9.24 16.33 6.88
CA ARG A 547 10.30 17.29 6.59
C ARG A 547 9.83 18.70 6.92
N GLY A 548 10.72 19.67 6.74
CA GLY A 548 10.46 21.08 7.02
C GLY A 548 11.28 21.58 8.21
N ALA A 549 11.06 22.83 8.58
CA ALA A 549 11.86 23.48 9.59
C ALA A 549 11.36 23.14 10.99
N ASN A 550 12.31 22.85 11.88
CA ASN A 550 12.10 22.90 13.31
C ASN A 550 12.20 24.35 13.79
N PRO A 551 11.47 24.75 14.85
CA PRO A 551 11.63 26.09 15.40
C PRO A 551 13.01 26.24 16.04
N VAL A 552 13.73 27.32 15.70
CA VAL A 552 14.99 27.72 16.35
C VAL A 552 14.77 28.36 17.72
N SER A 553 13.56 28.84 18.01
CA SER A 553 13.15 29.34 19.32
C SER A 553 11.67 29.13 19.56
N ARG A 554 11.30 28.90 20.83
CA ARG A 554 9.92 28.71 21.30
C ARG A 554 9.70 29.58 22.53
N VAL A 555 8.62 30.35 22.56
CA VAL A 555 8.22 31.11 23.75
C VAL A 555 6.74 30.95 24.02
N PHE A 556 6.42 30.71 25.27
CA PHE A 556 5.05 30.56 25.74
C PHE A 556 4.62 31.77 26.56
N CYS A 557 3.53 32.41 26.16
CA CYS A 557 3.01 33.61 26.82
C CYS A 557 1.52 33.82 26.53
N ASP A 558 0.84 34.63 27.35
CA ASP A 558 -0.53 35.09 27.11
C ASP A 558 -0.47 36.35 26.21
N LEU A 559 -0.53 36.16 24.89
CA LEU A 559 -0.42 37.23 23.89
C LEU A 559 -1.72 38.04 23.79
N THR A 560 -2.86 37.39 23.99
CA THR A 560 -4.20 37.99 23.87
C THR A 560 -4.63 38.71 25.16
N GLY A 561 -4.04 38.36 26.29
CA GLY A 561 -4.36 38.89 27.62
C GLY A 561 -5.66 38.33 28.20
N ASP A 562 -6.16 37.20 27.67
CA ASP A 562 -7.38 36.53 28.13
C ASP A 562 -7.10 35.40 29.15
N GLY A 563 -5.84 35.11 29.41
CA GLY A 563 -5.38 34.10 30.35
C GLY A 563 -5.21 32.70 29.76
N THR A 564 -5.33 32.54 28.43
CA THR A 564 -4.86 31.33 27.74
C THR A 564 -3.34 31.40 27.49
N THR A 565 -2.73 30.26 27.19
CA THR A 565 -1.30 30.23 26.85
C THR A 565 -1.16 30.10 25.35
N ASP A 566 -0.33 30.95 24.76
CA ASP A 566 0.01 30.95 23.35
C ASP A 566 1.47 30.55 23.16
N ALA A 567 1.84 30.05 21.99
CA ALA A 567 3.22 29.77 21.61
C ALA A 567 3.68 30.64 20.44
N LEU A 568 4.85 31.26 20.58
CA LEU A 568 5.58 31.89 19.49
C LEU A 568 6.71 30.95 19.05
N LEU A 569 6.58 30.43 17.84
CA LEU A 569 7.54 29.54 17.22
C LEU A 569 8.31 30.30 16.14
N LEU A 570 9.63 30.36 16.26
CA LEU A 570 10.50 31.06 15.30
C LEU A 570 11.21 30.04 14.42
N PHE A 571 11.11 30.16 13.11
CA PHE A 571 11.71 29.25 12.12
C PHE A 571 12.71 30.01 11.24
N GLU A 572 13.77 29.36 10.76
CA GLU A 572 14.67 29.95 9.76
C GLU A 572 14.03 29.83 8.36
N THR A 573 13.91 30.94 7.64
CA THR A 573 13.18 30.98 6.36
C THR A 573 13.81 30.10 5.29
N ASN A 574 15.13 29.94 5.31
CA ASN A 574 15.86 29.09 4.36
C ASN A 574 15.50 27.61 4.48
N ASP A 575 14.96 27.19 5.62
CA ASP A 575 14.62 25.80 5.90
C ASP A 575 13.14 25.49 5.57
N LEU A 576 12.35 26.50 5.16
CA LEU A 576 10.91 26.36 4.90
C LEU A 576 10.56 26.03 3.45
N GLU A 577 11.51 26.20 2.53
CA GLU A 577 11.38 25.88 1.11
C GLU A 577 10.23 26.61 0.37
N PHE A 578 9.72 27.73 0.87
CA PHE A 578 8.72 28.55 0.17
C PHE A 578 9.35 29.34 -1.01
N GLU A 579 8.64 29.47 -2.14
CA GLU A 579 8.99 30.38 -3.24
C GLU A 579 8.62 31.83 -2.86
N PRO A 580 9.20 32.83 -3.54
CA PRO A 580 8.74 34.21 -3.41
C PRO A 580 7.26 34.37 -3.79
N GLY A 581 6.40 34.70 -2.82
CA GLY A 581 4.98 34.92 -3.06
C GLY A 581 4.12 34.72 -1.82
N GLU A 582 2.81 34.68 -2.02
CA GLU A 582 1.87 34.16 -1.03
C GLU A 582 1.78 32.64 -1.26
N GLU A 583 2.14 31.87 -0.24
CA GLU A 583 2.09 30.40 -0.26
C GLU A 583 1.26 29.86 0.90
N THR A 584 0.79 28.62 0.78
CA THR A 584 0.19 27.89 1.90
C THR A 584 1.30 27.14 2.63
N GLY A 585 1.37 27.33 3.94
CA GLY A 585 2.22 26.59 4.87
C GLY A 585 1.39 25.69 5.77
N ARG A 586 2.01 24.63 6.28
CA ARG A 586 1.41 23.71 7.25
C ARG A 586 2.28 23.66 8.49
N ILE A 587 1.64 23.71 9.65
CA ILE A 587 2.31 23.40 10.92
C ILE A 587 1.68 22.17 11.55
N VAL A 588 2.53 21.26 11.99
CA VAL A 588 2.16 20.12 12.85
C VAL A 588 2.94 20.26 14.15
N MET A 589 2.25 20.11 15.27
CA MET A 589 2.83 20.18 16.61
C MET A 589 2.56 18.87 17.31
N TYR A 590 3.55 18.39 18.04
CA TYR A 590 3.50 17.12 18.73
C TYR A 590 3.62 17.35 20.22
N ASN A 591 2.84 16.58 20.99
CA ASN A 591 2.94 16.58 22.44
C ASN A 591 4.23 15.86 22.91
N ASP A 592 4.43 15.75 24.23
CA ASP A 592 5.56 15.05 24.84
C ASP A 592 5.61 13.54 24.55
N ARG A 593 4.52 13.00 23.99
CA ARG A 593 4.37 11.61 23.60
C ARG A 593 4.43 11.42 22.08
N GLY A 594 4.70 12.48 21.32
CA GLY A 594 4.74 12.42 19.86
C GLY A 594 3.36 12.39 19.19
N GLU A 595 2.28 12.64 19.93
CA GLU A 595 0.93 12.71 19.36
C GLU A 595 0.65 14.12 18.80
N PRO A 596 -0.03 14.26 17.66
CA PRO A 596 -0.43 15.57 17.14
C PRO A 596 -1.30 16.34 18.16
N ILE A 597 -1.13 17.65 18.30
CA ILE A 597 -1.95 18.48 19.20
C ILE A 597 -3.17 19.00 18.46
N HIS A 598 -4.38 18.59 18.87
CA HIS A 598 -5.65 18.76 18.14
C HIS A 598 -6.47 20.00 18.51
N ARG A 599 -6.16 21.21 17.98
CA ARG A 599 -7.06 22.39 18.05
C ARG A 599 -6.93 23.36 16.87
N SER A 600 -8.00 24.15 16.66
CA SER A 600 -7.97 25.33 15.79
C SER A 600 -7.02 26.36 16.37
N VAL A 601 -5.99 26.68 15.60
CA VAL A 601 -5.01 27.69 15.95
C VAL A 601 -5.25 28.89 15.06
N ASP A 602 -5.59 30.03 15.67
CA ASP A 602 -5.47 31.31 14.97
C ASP A 602 -3.96 31.58 14.79
N LEU A 603 -3.53 31.88 13.57
CA LEU A 603 -2.11 32.01 13.26
C LEU A 603 -1.84 33.35 12.60
N THR A 604 -0.90 34.12 13.17
CA THR A 604 -0.39 35.35 12.56
C THR A 604 1.08 35.18 12.23
N VAL A 605 1.42 35.32 10.95
CA VAL A 605 2.80 35.34 10.48
C VAL A 605 3.33 36.77 10.52
N THR A 606 4.42 37.00 11.24
CA THR A 606 5.10 38.32 11.26
C THR A 606 6.60 38.18 10.97
N GLU A 607 7.10 39.07 10.11
CA GLU A 607 8.53 39.30 9.90
C GLU A 607 9.16 39.83 11.19
N SER A 608 10.36 39.32 11.54
CA SER A 608 11.19 39.95 12.55
C SER A 608 12.62 40.15 12.07
N ASP A 609 13.04 41.42 11.92
CA ASP A 609 14.43 41.86 11.63
C ASP A 609 15.42 41.45 12.76
N ARG A 610 14.93 40.89 13.87
CA ARG A 610 15.70 40.50 15.07
C ARG A 610 15.07 39.26 15.70
N ASP A 611 15.86 38.48 16.44
CA ASP A 611 15.32 37.53 17.40
C ASP A 611 14.34 38.30 18.33
N PRO A 612 13.01 38.07 18.27
CA PRO A 612 12.03 38.85 19.02
C PRO A 612 12.20 38.69 20.55
N PHE A 613 13.02 37.72 20.97
CA PHE A 613 13.28 37.40 22.38
C PHE A 613 14.46 38.16 23.00
N TRP A 614 15.08 39.09 22.27
CA TRP A 614 16.10 39.99 22.80
C TRP A 614 15.64 41.45 22.83
N HIS A 615 14.57 41.78 23.58
CA HIS A 615 14.37 43.10 24.20
C HIS A 615 13.71 43.02 25.57
#